data_AF-A0A5M3N0H7-F1
#
_entry.id   AF-A0A5M3N0H7-F1
#
_cell.length_a   1.000
_cell.length_b   1.000
_cell.length_c   1.000
_cell.angle_alpha   90.00
_cell.angle_beta   90.00
_cell.angle_gamma   90.00
#
_symmetry.space_group_name_H-M   'P 1'
#
loop_
_entity.id
_entity.type
_entity.pdbx_description
1 polymer ?
#
loop_
_entity_poly.entity_id
_entity_poly.type
_entity_poly.pdbx_seq_one_letter_code
_entity_poly.pdbx_strand_id
1 'polypeptide(L)'
;MAEGLAHTADTNASTPSPNPASSARKEDGSDDAVRSLATTSAAPSASTNPNAPASAMIHMRCLIVTQDASIIIGKGGTHVNEIREKSGARVVVSESIPGNPERILNVSGPLDAVSKAFGLIVRRINDEPFDVPSVPGSRAVTIKFMIPNSRMGSVIGKQGSKIKEIQDASGARLNASEGMLPGSTERVLSVAGVADAIHIATYYIGNILIEANERLPSSGNSSYRPSSYTRRPPYTGSSYVPGYSSSQPYAGGPGGPGGPGGPPGPPGPGGPGGPGGPNPPQQLQTQQIYIPNDLVGCIIGKGGSKINEIRHMSASQIKIMEPGAVGVGMNGAPAPSGGEGERLVVITGQPANIQMAVQLLYHRLEQEKQKQLRAQTA
;
A
#
# COMPACT_ATOMS: atom_id res chain seq x y z
N MET A 1 8.88 52.79 -55.19
CA MET A 1 10.04 51.94 -54.86
C MET A 1 9.68 50.52 -55.28
N ALA A 2 10.41 50.01 -56.28
CA ALA A 2 10.56 48.63 -56.81
C ALA A 2 9.30 47.71 -56.84
N GLU A 3 8.67 47.49 -58.01
CA GLU A 3 8.90 46.39 -59.00
C GLU A 3 8.30 45.04 -58.52
N GLY A 4 7.56 44.23 -59.30
CA GLY A 4 7.18 44.22 -60.71
C GLY A 4 6.60 42.82 -61.06
N LEU A 5 5.49 42.85 -61.79
CA LEU A 5 4.76 41.83 -62.59
C LEU A 5 5.45 40.46 -62.88
N ALA A 6 4.83 39.31 -62.60
CA ALA A 6 3.77 38.58 -63.34
C ALA A 6 4.27 37.66 -64.49
N HIS A 7 3.92 36.36 -64.44
CA HIS A 7 3.53 35.62 -65.66
C HIS A 7 2.71 34.34 -65.37
N THR A 8 1.57 34.27 -66.05
CA THR A 8 0.62 33.18 -66.22
C THR A 8 0.94 32.39 -67.50
N ALA A 9 0.75 31.07 -67.53
CA ALA A 9 0.13 30.35 -68.67
C ALA A 9 -0.16 28.88 -68.34
N ASP A 10 -1.39 28.49 -68.67
CA ASP A 10 -1.97 27.15 -68.84
C ASP A 10 -1.14 26.18 -69.69
N THR A 11 -1.37 24.86 -69.55
CA THR A 11 -2.02 24.00 -70.59
C THR A 11 -1.98 22.50 -70.21
N ASN A 12 -3.18 21.92 -70.03
CA ASN A 12 -3.69 20.56 -70.29
C ASN A 12 -2.97 19.23 -69.97
N ALA A 13 -3.85 18.30 -69.56
CA ALA A 13 -3.70 16.89 -69.23
C ALA A 13 -3.40 15.94 -70.41
N SER A 14 -2.86 14.74 -70.10
CA SER A 14 -3.28 13.41 -70.63
C SER A 14 -2.43 12.25 -70.02
N THR A 15 -3.09 11.22 -69.49
CA THR A 15 -2.62 9.81 -69.33
C THR A 15 -2.60 9.11 -70.72
N PRO A 16 -2.04 7.88 -70.99
CA PRO A 16 -2.04 6.63 -70.18
C PRO A 16 -0.82 5.65 -70.34
N SER A 17 -0.93 4.47 -69.70
CA SER A 17 -0.05 3.26 -69.63
C SER A 17 0.04 2.41 -70.95
N PRO A 18 0.45 1.11 -71.00
CA PRO A 18 1.63 0.33 -70.56
C PRO A 18 2.27 -0.57 -71.69
N ASN A 19 3.14 -1.55 -71.33
CA ASN A 19 3.58 -2.81 -72.03
C ASN A 19 4.93 -2.80 -72.82
N PRO A 20 5.50 -3.94 -73.31
CA PRO A 20 5.92 -5.25 -72.71
C PRO A 20 7.35 -5.75 -73.14
N ALA A 21 7.88 -6.85 -72.55
CA ALA A 21 8.80 -7.86 -73.16
C ALA A 21 9.20 -8.94 -72.10
N SER A 22 8.76 -10.21 -72.16
CA SER A 22 9.33 -11.41 -72.86
C SER A 22 10.81 -11.69 -72.53
N SER A 23 11.31 -12.89 -72.18
CA SER A 23 10.83 -14.27 -72.38
C SER A 23 11.75 -15.31 -71.69
N ALA A 24 11.13 -16.31 -71.07
CA ALA A 24 11.33 -17.77 -71.14
C ALA A 24 12.69 -18.46 -70.81
N ARG A 25 12.63 -19.46 -69.89
CA ARG A 25 13.02 -20.87 -70.14
C ARG A 25 12.31 -21.84 -69.16
N LYS A 26 11.59 -22.80 -69.76
CA LYS A 26 11.05 -24.10 -69.29
C LYS A 26 12.17 -25.01 -68.72
N GLU A 27 12.00 -26.15 -68.05
CA GLU A 27 10.98 -27.21 -67.80
C GLU A 27 11.46 -27.89 -66.48
N ASP A 28 10.68 -28.57 -65.63
CA ASP A 28 10.05 -29.87 -65.90
C ASP A 28 9.13 -30.25 -64.71
N GLY A 29 8.09 -31.04 -65.00
CA GLY A 29 7.01 -31.39 -64.08
C GLY A 29 7.14 -32.76 -63.43
N SER A 30 6.30 -33.00 -62.42
CA SER A 30 5.55 -34.26 -62.27
C SER A 30 4.43 -34.06 -61.26
N ASP A 31 3.22 -34.34 -61.73
CA ASP A 31 1.98 -34.47 -60.98
C ASP A 31 2.00 -35.72 -60.10
N ASP A 32 1.35 -35.66 -58.92
CA ASP A 32 0.39 -36.69 -58.52
C ASP A 32 -0.54 -36.16 -57.41
N ALA A 33 -1.82 -36.06 -57.73
CA ALA A 33 -2.94 -36.05 -56.79
C ALA A 33 -3.15 -37.52 -56.30
N VAL A 34 -3.76 -37.89 -55.17
CA VAL A 34 -5.03 -37.46 -54.57
C VAL A 34 -5.16 -38.09 -53.16
N ARG A 35 -6.02 -37.48 -52.31
CA ARG A 35 -6.96 -38.10 -51.34
C ARG A 35 -6.59 -38.34 -49.84
N SER A 36 -7.13 -37.42 -49.02
CA SER A 36 -8.12 -37.63 -47.94
C SER A 36 -7.79 -38.45 -46.67
N LEU A 37 -7.86 -37.79 -45.49
CA LEU A 37 -8.97 -37.86 -44.50
C LEU A 37 -8.48 -37.85 -43.02
N ALA A 38 -9.04 -36.91 -42.24
CA ALA A 38 -9.37 -36.92 -40.80
C ALA A 38 -8.28 -36.91 -39.69
N THR A 39 -8.46 -35.92 -38.80
CA THR A 39 -8.51 -36.00 -37.32
C THR A 39 -7.29 -36.54 -36.57
N THR A 40 -6.60 -35.66 -35.83
CA THR A 40 -6.72 -35.56 -34.36
C THR A 40 -5.95 -34.34 -33.84
N SER A 41 -6.54 -33.70 -32.85
CA SER A 41 -6.02 -32.62 -32.02
C SER A 41 -4.58 -32.85 -31.54
N ALA A 42 -3.72 -31.84 -31.68
CA ALA A 42 -2.57 -31.65 -30.81
C ALA A 42 -2.31 -30.14 -30.65
N ALA A 43 -2.40 -29.68 -29.40
CA ALA A 43 -2.20 -28.30 -28.99
C ALA A 43 -0.77 -27.80 -29.34
N PRO A 44 -0.57 -26.48 -29.58
CA PRO A 44 0.76 -25.93 -29.72
C PRO A 44 1.45 -25.99 -28.35
N SER A 45 2.45 -26.86 -28.25
CA SER A 45 3.29 -27.00 -27.07
C SER A 45 4.16 -25.76 -26.94
N ALA A 46 3.99 -25.03 -25.84
CA ALA A 46 4.84 -23.90 -25.49
C ALA A 46 6.30 -24.34 -25.42
N SER A 47 7.15 -23.73 -26.27
CA SER A 47 8.60 -23.86 -26.22
C SER A 47 9.12 -23.26 -24.91
N THR A 48 9.21 -24.08 -23.89
CA THR A 48 9.87 -23.70 -22.64
C THR A 48 11.37 -23.93 -22.85
N ASN A 49 12.11 -22.86 -23.14
CA ASN A 49 13.57 -22.90 -23.11
C ASN A 49 14.03 -23.30 -21.69
N PRO A 50 14.73 -24.43 -21.51
CA PRO A 50 15.12 -24.92 -20.18
C PRO A 50 16.33 -24.20 -19.58
N ASN A 51 16.83 -23.13 -20.22
CA ASN A 51 18.03 -22.41 -19.83
C ASN A 51 17.80 -20.89 -19.59
N ALA A 52 16.54 -20.46 -19.41
CA ALA A 52 16.28 -19.12 -18.89
C ALA A 52 16.59 -19.10 -17.39
N PRO A 53 17.34 -18.10 -16.86
CA PRO A 53 17.52 -17.97 -15.42
C PRO A 53 16.13 -17.92 -14.78
N ALA A 54 15.92 -18.70 -13.71
CA ALA A 54 14.66 -18.72 -12.99
C ALA A 54 14.29 -17.30 -12.58
N SER A 55 13.30 -16.71 -13.25
CA SER A 55 12.88 -15.35 -13.00
C SER A 55 12.33 -15.25 -11.59
N ALA A 56 12.85 -14.32 -10.81
CA ALA A 56 12.51 -14.20 -9.40
C ALA A 56 11.01 -13.98 -9.23
N MET A 57 10.41 -14.76 -8.34
CA MET A 57 9.00 -14.67 -7.98
C MET A 57 8.75 -13.42 -7.15
N ILE A 58 7.72 -12.65 -7.50
CA ILE A 58 7.31 -11.47 -6.76
C ILE A 58 5.80 -11.45 -6.57
N HIS A 59 5.36 -10.87 -5.46
CA HIS A 59 3.96 -10.56 -5.19
C HIS A 59 3.81 -9.06 -4.96
N MET A 60 2.98 -8.43 -5.78
CA MET A 60 2.69 -7.00 -5.74
C MET A 60 1.20 -6.78 -5.43
N ARG A 61 0.95 -5.77 -4.60
CA ARG A 61 -0.39 -5.37 -4.18
C ARG A 61 -0.61 -3.93 -4.58
N CYS A 62 -1.78 -3.60 -5.10
CA CYS A 62 -2.15 -2.21 -5.37
C CYS A 62 -3.61 -1.93 -4.99
N LEU A 63 -3.89 -0.66 -4.73
CA LEU A 63 -5.23 -0.14 -4.52
C LEU A 63 -5.82 0.23 -5.87
N ILE A 64 -7.03 -0.24 -6.14
CA ILE A 64 -7.82 0.07 -7.33
C ILE A 64 -9.22 0.51 -6.93
N VAL A 65 -9.87 1.33 -7.76
CA VAL A 65 -11.25 1.73 -7.52
C VAL A 65 -12.19 0.58 -7.86
N THR A 66 -13.34 0.50 -7.19
CA THR A 66 -14.35 -0.56 -7.40
C THR A 66 -14.86 -0.59 -8.84
N GLN A 67 -14.90 0.56 -9.51
CA GLN A 67 -15.22 0.67 -10.93
C GLN A 67 -14.18 -0.06 -11.80
N ASP A 68 -12.89 0.27 -11.65
CA ASP A 68 -11.80 -0.39 -12.38
C ASP A 68 -11.75 -1.88 -12.09
N ALA A 69 -11.98 -2.28 -10.83
CA ALA A 69 -12.04 -3.67 -10.43
C ALA A 69 -13.13 -4.46 -11.19
N SER A 70 -14.26 -3.82 -11.49
CA SER A 70 -15.35 -4.44 -12.26
C SER A 70 -14.94 -4.66 -13.72
N ILE A 71 -14.21 -3.71 -14.31
CA ILE A 71 -13.66 -3.81 -15.67
C ILE A 71 -12.59 -4.91 -15.74
N ILE A 72 -11.69 -4.96 -14.74
CA ILE A 72 -10.62 -5.97 -14.66
C ILE A 72 -11.19 -7.38 -14.54
N ILE A 73 -12.25 -7.58 -13.76
CA ILE A 73 -12.88 -8.90 -13.58
C ILE A 73 -13.64 -9.29 -14.85
N GLY A 74 -14.47 -8.39 -15.38
CA GLY A 74 -15.36 -8.66 -16.51
C GLY A 74 -16.52 -9.60 -16.15
N LYS A 75 -17.52 -9.69 -17.03
CA LYS A 75 -18.67 -10.58 -16.84
C LYS A 75 -18.18 -12.03 -16.75
N GLY A 76 -18.54 -12.76 -15.69
CA GLY A 76 -18.12 -14.14 -15.48
C GLY A 76 -16.61 -14.34 -15.27
N GLY A 77 -15.84 -13.27 -15.03
CA GLY A 77 -14.38 -13.38 -14.87
C GLY A 77 -13.60 -13.45 -16.20
N THR A 78 -14.26 -13.23 -17.34
CA THR A 78 -13.63 -13.37 -18.67
C THR A 78 -12.38 -12.50 -18.82
N HIS A 79 -12.43 -11.23 -18.41
CA HIS A 79 -11.31 -10.31 -18.58
C HIS A 79 -10.11 -10.69 -17.68
N VAL A 80 -10.36 -11.03 -16.41
CA VAL A 80 -9.27 -11.41 -15.50
C VAL A 80 -8.63 -12.73 -15.91
N ASN A 81 -9.41 -13.65 -16.49
CA ASN A 81 -8.89 -14.92 -17.01
C ASN A 81 -7.99 -14.69 -18.24
N GLU A 82 -8.39 -13.82 -19.16
CA GLU A 82 -7.55 -13.48 -20.31
C GLU A 82 -6.26 -12.75 -19.89
N ILE A 83 -6.33 -11.85 -18.91
CA ILE A 83 -5.13 -11.20 -18.35
C ILE A 83 -4.19 -12.27 -17.76
N ARG A 84 -4.72 -13.25 -17.00
CA ARG A 84 -3.92 -14.35 -16.43
C ARG A 84 -3.27 -15.20 -17.52
N GLU A 85 -4.02 -15.55 -18.56
CA GLU A 85 -3.53 -16.34 -19.69
C GLU A 85 -2.42 -15.62 -20.47
N LYS A 86 -2.65 -14.36 -20.85
CA LYS A 86 -1.68 -13.59 -21.64
C LYS A 86 -0.44 -13.16 -20.84
N SER A 87 -0.58 -12.94 -19.53
CA SER A 87 0.54 -12.54 -18.67
C SER A 87 1.32 -13.71 -18.07
N GLY A 88 0.67 -14.86 -17.84
CA GLY A 88 1.24 -15.93 -17.02
C GLY A 88 1.28 -15.61 -15.52
N ALA A 89 0.69 -14.50 -15.08
CA ALA A 89 0.64 -14.10 -13.67
C ALA A 89 -0.67 -14.52 -13.01
N ARG A 90 -0.61 -14.78 -11.70
CA ARG A 90 -1.80 -14.97 -10.87
C ARG A 90 -2.32 -13.60 -10.42
N VAL A 91 -3.50 -13.25 -10.91
CA VAL A 91 -4.21 -11.99 -10.61
C VAL A 91 -5.43 -12.27 -9.74
N VAL A 92 -5.56 -11.65 -8.56
CA VAL A 92 -6.68 -11.84 -7.63
C VAL A 92 -7.17 -10.49 -7.11
N VAL A 93 -8.46 -10.23 -7.25
CA VAL A 93 -9.10 -9.01 -6.72
C VAL A 93 -9.79 -9.32 -5.40
N SER A 94 -9.59 -8.49 -4.38
CA SER A 94 -10.29 -8.63 -3.09
C SER A 94 -11.80 -8.44 -3.26
N GLU A 95 -12.55 -8.97 -2.31
CA GLU A 95 -13.99 -8.71 -2.17
C GLU A 95 -14.27 -7.20 -2.14
N SER A 96 -15.44 -6.79 -2.62
CA SER A 96 -15.89 -5.40 -2.46
C SER A 96 -16.44 -5.21 -1.06
N ILE A 97 -15.98 -4.17 -0.36
CA ILE A 97 -16.46 -3.83 0.98
C ILE A 97 -17.47 -2.69 0.84
N PRO A 98 -18.72 -2.85 1.33
CA PRO A 98 -19.73 -1.80 1.28
C PRO A 98 -19.22 -0.48 1.86
N GLY A 99 -19.42 0.63 1.14
CA GLY A 99 -18.99 1.96 1.55
C GLY A 99 -17.50 2.26 1.35
N ASN A 100 -16.68 1.29 0.89
CA ASN A 100 -15.30 1.54 0.51
C ASN A 100 -15.16 1.59 -1.02
N PRO A 101 -14.73 2.72 -1.60
CA PRO A 101 -14.54 2.83 -3.05
C PRO A 101 -13.31 2.07 -3.54
N GLU A 102 -12.38 1.69 -2.67
CA GLU A 102 -11.12 1.03 -3.02
C GLU A 102 -11.16 -0.50 -2.73
N ARG A 103 -10.48 -1.26 -3.58
CA ARG A 103 -10.27 -2.72 -3.48
C ARG A 103 -8.78 -3.01 -3.65
N ILE A 104 -8.34 -4.17 -3.15
CA ILE A 104 -6.95 -4.62 -3.31
C ILE A 104 -6.86 -5.55 -4.51
N LEU A 105 -5.96 -5.22 -5.44
CA LEU A 105 -5.52 -6.12 -6.50
C LEU A 105 -4.20 -6.76 -6.10
N ASN A 106 -4.17 -8.09 -6.11
CA ASN A 106 -2.99 -8.90 -5.83
C ASN A 106 -2.51 -9.54 -7.13
N VAL A 107 -1.24 -9.33 -7.48
CA VAL A 107 -0.61 -9.91 -8.67
C VAL A 107 0.67 -10.61 -8.24
N SER A 108 0.76 -11.92 -8.50
CA SER A 108 1.94 -12.74 -8.16
C SER A 108 2.41 -13.58 -9.33
N GLY A 109 3.72 -13.76 -9.44
CA GLY A 109 4.35 -14.61 -10.45
C GLY A 109 5.80 -14.19 -10.68
N PRO A 110 6.40 -14.68 -11.77
CA PRO A 110 7.65 -14.15 -12.28
C PRO A 110 7.56 -12.64 -12.52
N LEU A 111 8.66 -11.90 -12.31
CA LEU A 111 8.67 -10.45 -12.49
C LEU A 111 8.15 -10.01 -13.87
N ASP A 112 8.59 -10.67 -14.94
CA ASP A 112 8.15 -10.37 -16.32
C ASP A 112 6.64 -10.58 -16.51
N ALA A 113 6.10 -11.62 -15.87
CA ALA A 113 4.67 -11.91 -15.91
C ALA A 113 3.88 -10.85 -15.15
N VAL A 114 4.38 -10.43 -13.97
CA VAL A 114 3.75 -9.42 -13.13
C VAL A 114 3.75 -8.06 -13.83
N SER A 115 4.89 -7.60 -14.40
CA SER A 115 4.96 -6.33 -15.13
C SER A 115 4.04 -6.32 -16.36
N LYS A 116 4.01 -7.44 -17.11
CA LYS A 116 3.10 -7.62 -18.25
C LYS A 116 1.63 -7.57 -17.81
N ALA A 117 1.26 -8.20 -16.70
CA ALA A 117 -0.10 -8.17 -16.18
C ALA A 117 -0.56 -6.73 -15.90
N PHE A 118 0.26 -5.89 -15.26
CA PHE A 118 -0.10 -4.49 -15.00
C PHE A 118 -0.29 -3.66 -16.28
N GLY A 119 0.51 -3.89 -17.32
CA GLY A 119 0.29 -3.27 -18.63
C GLY A 119 -1.05 -3.69 -19.27
N LEU A 120 -1.39 -4.99 -19.21
CA LEU A 120 -2.67 -5.51 -19.71
C LEU A 120 -3.87 -4.99 -18.91
N ILE A 121 -3.73 -4.85 -17.58
CA ILE A 121 -4.76 -4.27 -16.71
C ILE A 121 -5.07 -2.84 -17.13
N VAL A 122 -4.05 -2.00 -17.36
CA VAL A 122 -4.25 -0.61 -17.79
C VAL A 122 -4.91 -0.55 -19.17
N ARG A 123 -4.48 -1.40 -20.12
CA ARG A 123 -5.16 -1.52 -21.43
C ARG A 123 -6.63 -1.89 -21.28
N ARG A 124 -6.96 -2.84 -20.38
CA ARG A 124 -8.38 -3.18 -20.10
C ARG A 124 -9.15 -2.01 -19.50
N ILE A 125 -8.58 -1.27 -18.56
CA ILE A 125 -9.22 -0.09 -17.96
C ILE A 125 -9.51 0.98 -19.03
N ASN A 126 -8.60 1.14 -19.99
CA ASN A 126 -8.74 2.10 -21.08
C ASN A 126 -9.62 1.61 -22.25
N ASP A 127 -10.01 0.34 -22.25
CA ASP A 127 -10.62 -0.35 -23.39
C ASP A 127 -9.76 -0.31 -24.67
N GLU A 128 -8.45 -0.47 -24.49
CA GLU A 128 -7.45 -0.50 -25.56
C GLU A 128 -7.07 -1.96 -25.91
N PRO A 129 -6.79 -2.26 -27.19
CA PRO A 129 -6.34 -3.58 -27.62
C PRO A 129 -4.96 -3.94 -27.05
N PHE A 130 -4.75 -5.22 -26.75
CA PHE A 130 -3.53 -5.71 -26.10
C PHE A 130 -2.29 -5.71 -26.99
N ASP A 131 -2.48 -5.89 -28.29
CA ASP A 131 -1.38 -6.07 -29.25
C ASP A 131 -0.91 -4.74 -29.86
N VAL A 132 -1.56 -3.63 -29.50
CA VAL A 132 -1.20 -2.29 -29.99
C VAL A 132 -0.33 -1.58 -28.94
N PRO A 133 0.84 -1.04 -29.35
CA PRO A 133 1.66 -0.22 -28.46
C PRO A 133 0.94 1.09 -28.11
N SER A 134 1.19 1.60 -26.91
CA SER A 134 0.66 2.88 -26.46
C SER A 134 1.27 4.00 -27.31
N VAL A 135 0.43 4.93 -27.75
CA VAL A 135 0.89 6.09 -28.53
C VAL A 135 0.94 7.35 -27.65
N PRO A 136 1.72 8.38 -28.03
CA PRO A 136 1.64 9.68 -27.39
C PRO A 136 0.19 10.20 -27.47
N GLY A 137 -0.47 10.34 -26.32
CA GLY A 137 -1.90 10.69 -26.23
C GLY A 137 -2.83 9.57 -25.75
N SER A 138 -2.34 8.32 -25.66
CA SER A 138 -3.07 7.24 -24.96
C SER A 138 -3.45 7.65 -23.54
N ARG A 139 -4.58 7.14 -23.04
CA ARG A 139 -5.12 7.53 -21.74
C ARG A 139 -4.19 7.08 -20.61
N ALA A 140 -3.73 8.02 -19.79
CA ALA A 140 -2.92 7.71 -18.63
C ALA A 140 -3.80 7.23 -17.46
N VAL A 141 -3.34 6.18 -16.78
CA VAL A 141 -3.98 5.64 -15.56
C VAL A 141 -2.97 5.73 -14.41
N THR A 142 -3.47 5.92 -13.18
CA THR A 142 -2.64 5.90 -11.98
C THR A 142 -2.85 4.61 -11.21
N ILE A 143 -1.80 3.80 -11.04
CA ILE A 143 -1.78 2.61 -10.22
C ILE A 143 -1.12 2.93 -8.87
N LYS A 144 -1.80 2.60 -7.77
CA LYS A 144 -1.34 2.87 -6.40
C LYS A 144 -0.75 1.61 -5.76
N PHE A 145 0.54 1.35 -5.96
CA PHE A 145 1.20 0.20 -5.34
C PHE A 145 1.34 0.37 -3.84
N MET A 146 1.15 -0.73 -3.11
CA MET A 146 1.31 -0.80 -1.67
C MET A 146 2.69 -1.38 -1.39
N ILE A 147 3.60 -0.54 -0.92
CA ILE A 147 5.00 -0.90 -0.68
C ILE A 147 5.27 -0.87 0.81
N PRO A 148 5.79 -1.95 1.43
CA PRO A 148 6.20 -1.91 2.82
C PRO A 148 7.15 -0.73 3.09
N ASN A 149 6.95 -0.01 4.19
CA ASN A 149 7.75 1.16 4.54
C ASN A 149 9.25 0.83 4.59
N SER A 150 9.61 -0.36 5.08
CA SER A 150 10.99 -0.87 5.10
C SER A 150 11.64 -1.00 3.72
N ARG A 151 10.85 -1.10 2.65
CA ARG A 151 11.32 -1.25 1.26
C ARG A 151 11.15 0.01 0.42
N MET A 152 10.34 0.96 0.89
CA MET A 152 10.09 2.22 0.18
C MET A 152 11.39 3.00 -0.06
N GLY A 153 12.32 3.00 0.91
CA GLY A 153 13.62 3.67 0.77
C GLY A 153 14.46 3.16 -0.40
N SER A 154 14.42 1.85 -0.70
CA SER A 154 15.13 1.26 -1.84
C SER A 154 14.55 1.70 -3.18
N VAL A 155 13.22 1.86 -3.25
CA VAL A 155 12.53 2.35 -4.46
C VAL A 155 12.81 3.83 -4.70
N ILE A 156 12.87 4.64 -3.63
CA ILE A 156 13.20 6.08 -3.73
C ILE A 156 14.67 6.27 -4.11
N GLY A 157 15.57 5.55 -3.44
CA GLY A 157 17.01 5.71 -3.56
C GLY A 157 17.55 6.94 -2.82
N LYS A 158 18.87 7.01 -2.63
CA LYS A 158 19.52 8.16 -1.98
C LYS A 158 19.24 9.43 -2.78
N GLN A 159 18.75 10.49 -2.11
CA GLN A 159 18.35 11.75 -2.75
C GLN A 159 17.28 11.58 -3.87
N GLY A 160 16.52 10.49 -3.86
CA GLY A 160 15.54 10.21 -4.90
C GLY A 160 16.15 9.76 -6.23
N SER A 161 17.41 9.32 -6.26
CA SER A 161 18.08 8.92 -7.50
C SER A 161 17.38 7.77 -8.22
N LYS A 162 16.97 6.73 -7.49
CA LYS A 162 16.37 5.52 -8.07
C LYS A 162 14.98 5.78 -8.61
N ILE A 163 14.14 6.51 -7.89
CA ILE A 163 12.79 6.87 -8.39
C ILE A 163 12.85 7.79 -9.60
N LYS A 164 13.88 8.65 -9.72
CA LYS A 164 14.12 9.45 -10.93
C LYS A 164 14.55 8.57 -12.10
N GLU A 165 15.50 7.66 -11.90
CA GLU A 165 15.92 6.69 -12.92
C GLU A 165 14.74 5.86 -13.46
N ILE A 166 13.82 5.41 -12.58
CA ILE A 166 12.62 4.69 -13.00
C ILE A 166 11.70 5.58 -13.84
N GLN A 167 11.52 6.84 -13.46
CA GLN A 167 10.70 7.80 -14.22
C GLN A 167 11.30 8.05 -15.61
N ASP A 168 12.62 8.25 -15.69
CA ASP A 168 13.33 8.50 -16.94
C ASP A 168 13.26 7.27 -17.87
N ALA A 169 13.43 6.06 -17.33
CA ALA A 169 13.41 4.82 -18.10
C ALA A 169 12.00 4.41 -18.57
N SER A 170 10.97 4.69 -17.77
CA SER A 170 9.60 4.25 -18.06
C SER A 170 8.73 5.31 -18.74
N GLY A 171 9.10 6.60 -18.63
CA GLY A 171 8.22 7.70 -18.99
C GLY A 171 6.98 7.84 -18.09
N ALA A 172 6.87 7.04 -17.03
CA ALA A 172 5.81 7.17 -16.04
C ALA A 172 6.19 8.23 -15.00
N ARG A 173 5.19 8.82 -14.36
CA ARG A 173 5.36 9.71 -13.20
C ARG A 173 5.17 8.92 -11.92
N LEU A 174 6.18 8.94 -11.04
CA LEU A 174 6.17 8.20 -9.78
C LEU A 174 6.11 9.16 -8.59
N ASN A 175 5.21 8.90 -7.65
CA ASN A 175 5.08 9.67 -6.41
C ASN A 175 4.91 8.76 -5.20
N ALA A 176 5.82 8.86 -4.23
CA ALA A 176 5.76 8.09 -3.00
C ALA A 176 5.08 8.90 -1.88
N SER A 177 4.05 8.35 -1.24
CA SER A 177 3.37 9.00 -0.11
C SER A 177 4.30 9.12 1.08
N GLU A 178 4.29 10.24 1.81
CA GLU A 178 5.09 10.41 3.04
C GLU A 178 4.59 9.53 4.18
N GLY A 179 3.26 9.45 4.34
CA GLY A 179 2.60 8.66 5.37
C GLY A 179 2.34 7.21 4.98
N MET A 180 2.26 6.35 6.01
CA MET A 180 1.81 4.97 5.92
C MET A 180 0.29 4.88 5.86
N LEU A 181 -0.22 3.82 5.23
CA LEU A 181 -1.64 3.51 5.21
C LEU A 181 -2.15 3.22 6.63
N PRO A 182 -3.36 3.68 7.00
CA PRO A 182 -3.91 3.46 8.34
C PRO A 182 -3.96 1.98 8.71
N GLY A 183 -3.41 1.63 9.88
CA GLY A 183 -3.41 0.24 10.36
C GLY A 183 -2.49 -0.72 9.58
N SER A 184 -1.53 -0.19 8.81
CA SER A 184 -0.59 -0.95 8.00
C SER A 184 0.84 -0.43 8.14
N THR A 185 1.82 -1.26 7.79
CA THR A 185 3.20 -0.82 7.58
C THR A 185 3.52 -0.42 6.14
N GLU A 186 2.52 -0.38 5.26
CA GLU A 186 2.68 -0.08 3.84
C GLU A 186 2.47 1.41 3.55
N ARG A 187 3.25 1.94 2.60
CA ARG A 187 3.10 3.27 2.00
C ARG A 187 2.61 3.12 0.57
N VAL A 188 2.01 4.17 0.02
CA VAL A 188 1.50 4.18 -1.35
C VAL A 188 2.56 4.73 -2.28
N LEU A 189 2.90 3.97 -3.33
CA LEU A 189 3.64 4.45 -4.49
C LEU A 189 2.65 4.60 -5.65
N SER A 190 2.35 5.85 -6.02
CA SER A 190 1.51 6.17 -7.16
C SER A 190 2.36 6.19 -8.43
N VAL A 191 1.98 5.38 -9.42
CA VAL A 191 2.63 5.30 -10.73
C VAL A 191 1.60 5.69 -11.77
N ALA A 192 1.80 6.82 -12.43
CA ALA A 192 0.89 7.37 -13.43
C ALA A 192 1.53 7.33 -14.81
N GLY A 193 0.84 6.75 -15.80
CA GLY A 193 1.34 6.67 -17.16
C GLY A 193 0.41 5.87 -18.08
N VAL A 194 0.83 5.75 -19.34
CA VAL A 194 0.20 4.84 -20.32
C VAL A 194 0.52 3.38 -19.98
N ALA A 195 -0.15 2.43 -20.64
CA ALA A 195 0.00 1.01 -20.32
C ALA A 195 1.45 0.51 -20.40
N ASP A 196 2.20 0.92 -21.42
CA ASP A 196 3.60 0.50 -21.57
C ASP A 196 4.53 1.16 -20.54
N ALA A 197 4.28 2.43 -20.20
CA ALA A 197 5.01 3.10 -19.14
C ALA A 197 4.78 2.42 -17.78
N ILE A 198 3.54 2.01 -17.48
CA ILE A 198 3.20 1.26 -16.27
C ILE A 198 3.89 -0.11 -16.27
N HIS A 199 3.91 -0.83 -17.40
CA HIS A 199 4.62 -2.10 -17.53
C HIS A 199 6.10 -1.91 -17.16
N ILE A 200 6.79 -0.99 -17.84
CA ILE A 200 8.23 -0.75 -17.67
C ILE A 200 8.52 -0.31 -16.23
N ALA A 201 7.77 0.65 -15.69
CA ALA A 201 7.93 1.11 -14.32
C ALA A 201 7.77 -0.04 -13.31
N THR A 202 6.77 -0.90 -13.51
CA THR A 202 6.50 -2.05 -12.63
C THR A 202 7.67 -3.05 -12.65
N TYR A 203 8.27 -3.29 -13.81
CA TYR A 203 9.44 -4.16 -13.93
C TYR A 203 10.63 -3.63 -13.09
N TYR A 204 10.96 -2.34 -13.21
CA TYR A 204 12.04 -1.74 -12.42
C TYR A 204 11.73 -1.71 -10.92
N ILE A 205 10.50 -1.35 -10.54
CA ILE A 205 10.07 -1.38 -9.13
C ILE A 205 10.20 -2.81 -8.59
N GLY A 206 9.76 -3.82 -9.33
CA GLY A 206 9.82 -5.20 -8.92
C GLY A 206 11.24 -5.71 -8.73
N ASN A 207 12.16 -5.39 -9.64
CA ASN A 207 13.59 -5.69 -9.48
C ASN A 207 14.16 -5.13 -8.16
N ILE A 208 13.86 -3.87 -7.86
CA ILE A 208 14.31 -3.23 -6.62
C ILE A 208 13.71 -3.91 -5.39
N LEU A 209 12.44 -4.31 -5.45
CA LEU A 209 11.77 -4.97 -4.32
C LEU A 209 12.27 -6.39 -4.08
N ILE A 210 12.63 -7.13 -5.13
CA ILE A 210 13.27 -8.44 -5.03
C ILE A 210 14.65 -8.28 -4.39
N GLU A 211 15.47 -7.38 -4.92
CA GLU A 211 16.82 -7.13 -4.41
C GLU A 211 16.80 -6.62 -2.95
N ALA A 212 15.84 -5.77 -2.60
CA ALA A 212 15.63 -5.31 -1.23
C ALA A 212 15.17 -6.43 -0.29
N ASN A 213 14.40 -7.39 -0.79
CA ASN A 213 13.98 -8.57 -0.01
C ASN A 213 15.16 -9.48 0.33
N GLU A 214 16.14 -9.61 -0.58
CA GLU A 214 17.35 -10.39 -0.34
C GLU A 214 18.30 -9.70 0.66
N ARG A 215 18.45 -8.37 0.58
CA ARG A 215 19.31 -7.59 1.50
C ARG A 215 18.73 -7.48 2.91
N LEU A 216 17.40 -7.39 3.02
CA LEU A 216 16.67 -7.27 4.27
C LEU A 216 15.47 -8.23 4.26
N PRO A 217 15.69 -9.51 4.63
CA PRO A 217 14.60 -10.43 4.91
C PRO A 217 13.85 -9.91 6.14
N SER A 218 12.80 -9.13 5.90
CA SER A 218 12.08 -8.41 6.94
C SER A 218 11.15 -9.35 7.72
N SER A 219 11.42 -9.50 9.01
CA SER A 219 10.49 -10.10 9.98
C SER A 219 9.40 -9.08 10.35
N GLY A 220 8.16 -9.33 9.92
CA GLY A 220 6.95 -8.64 10.43
C GLY A 220 6.48 -7.41 9.64
N ASN A 221 5.88 -7.62 8.45
CA ASN A 221 5.11 -6.59 7.75
C ASN A 221 3.61 -6.80 7.96
N SER A 222 2.91 -5.80 8.51
CA SER A 222 1.45 -5.80 8.61
C SER A 222 0.87 -5.22 7.32
N SER A 223 0.20 -6.08 6.56
CA SER A 223 -0.47 -5.73 5.31
C SER A 223 -1.72 -4.89 5.54
N TYR A 224 -1.91 -3.83 4.77
CA TYR A 224 -3.13 -3.03 4.82
C TYR A 224 -4.33 -3.86 4.40
N ARG A 225 -5.42 -3.70 5.15
CA ARG A 225 -6.74 -4.20 4.81
C ARG A 225 -7.71 -3.02 4.83
N PRO A 226 -8.43 -2.75 3.73
CA PRO A 226 -9.44 -1.71 3.70
C PRO A 226 -10.47 -2.01 4.81
N SER A 227 -10.69 -1.02 5.68
CA SER A 227 -11.57 -1.14 6.84
C SER A 227 -12.78 -0.22 6.66
N SER A 228 -13.97 -0.71 7.01
CA SER A 228 -15.23 0.03 6.96
C SER A 228 -15.40 0.87 8.22
N TYR A 229 -14.79 2.06 8.28
CA TYR A 229 -15.12 3.05 9.32
C TYR A 229 -15.19 4.46 8.75
N THR A 230 -16.42 4.99 8.71
CA THR A 230 -16.74 6.41 8.56
C THR A 230 -16.08 7.21 9.68
N ARG A 231 -14.92 7.81 9.44
CA ARG A 231 -14.36 8.84 10.33
C ARG A 231 -14.97 10.20 9.97
N ARG A 232 -15.83 10.71 10.86
CA ARG A 232 -16.08 12.16 10.95
C ARG A 232 -14.77 12.87 11.31
N PRO A 233 -14.46 14.04 10.71
CA PRO A 233 -13.28 14.80 11.08
C PRO A 233 -13.48 15.48 12.44
N PRO A 234 -12.48 15.52 13.34
CA PRO A 234 -12.59 16.30 14.56
C PRO A 234 -12.42 17.78 14.21
N TYR A 235 -13.48 18.53 14.47
CA TYR A 235 -13.52 19.98 14.44
C TYR A 235 -12.49 20.53 15.44
N THR A 236 -11.53 21.32 14.94
CA THR A 236 -10.55 22.06 15.74
C THR A 236 -11.24 23.26 16.37
N GLY A 237 -11.76 23.08 17.59
CA GLY A 237 -12.28 24.15 18.43
C GLY A 237 -11.29 24.50 19.53
N SER A 238 -10.54 25.57 19.33
CA SER A 238 -9.81 26.29 20.39
C SER A 238 -10.82 26.87 21.38
N SER A 239 -10.72 26.54 22.67
CA SER A 239 -11.40 27.26 23.73
C SER A 239 -10.66 27.07 25.05
N TYR A 240 -9.96 28.13 25.41
CA TYR A 240 -9.59 28.58 26.74
C TYR A 240 -10.73 28.39 27.78
N VAL A 241 -10.42 28.54 29.09
CA VAL A 241 -11.31 28.80 30.28
C VAL A 241 -11.22 27.69 31.37
N PRO A 242 -11.30 27.98 32.70
CA PRO A 242 -10.14 28.14 33.58
C PRO A 242 -10.21 27.21 34.82
N GLY A 243 -9.11 27.14 35.58
CA GLY A 243 -9.01 26.31 36.78
C GLY A 243 -9.90 26.79 37.92
N TYR A 244 -10.71 25.88 38.46
CA TYR A 244 -11.35 26.01 39.77
C TYR A 244 -10.49 25.30 40.83
N SER A 245 -10.14 26.04 41.85
CA SER A 245 -9.46 25.61 43.06
C SER A 245 -10.43 24.95 44.03
N SER A 246 -9.98 23.89 44.70
CA SER A 246 -10.63 23.33 45.89
C SER A 246 -9.69 23.45 47.09
N SER A 247 -9.99 24.47 47.90
CA SER A 247 -10.05 24.49 49.37
C SER A 247 -9.15 23.55 50.19
N GLN A 248 -8.31 24.15 51.04
CA GLN A 248 -8.00 23.58 52.36
C GLN A 248 -7.80 24.72 53.40
N PRO A 249 -8.31 24.58 54.64
CA PRO A 249 -8.47 25.70 55.55
C PRO A 249 -7.37 25.76 56.63
N TYR A 250 -6.91 26.96 56.98
CA TYR A 250 -6.41 27.22 58.32
C TYR A 250 -6.64 28.69 58.71
N ALA A 251 -7.03 28.86 59.97
CA ALA A 251 -7.59 30.06 60.57
C ALA A 251 -6.53 31.10 60.99
N GLY A 252 -6.95 32.36 61.05
CA GLY A 252 -6.27 33.44 61.79
C GLY A 252 -6.48 34.82 61.17
N GLY A 253 -7.37 35.64 61.76
CA GLY A 253 -7.68 37.01 61.32
C GLY A 253 -6.62 38.07 61.74
N PRO A 254 -7.02 39.32 61.99
CA PRO A 254 -7.32 40.35 60.99
C PRO A 254 -6.46 41.62 61.17
N GLY A 255 -6.22 42.40 60.10
CA GLY A 255 -5.73 43.77 60.27
C GLY A 255 -5.03 44.44 59.07
N GLY A 256 -5.78 45.30 58.37
CA GLY A 256 -5.35 46.66 57.97
C GLY A 256 -4.26 46.89 56.90
N PRO A 257 -4.24 48.07 56.24
CA PRO A 257 -3.62 48.29 54.93
C PRO A 257 -2.32 49.11 54.97
N GLY A 258 -1.44 48.93 53.96
CA GLY A 258 -0.49 49.97 53.56
C GLY A 258 0.91 49.50 53.12
N GLY A 259 1.39 50.04 52.00
CA GLY A 259 2.83 50.28 51.77
C GLY A 259 3.49 49.59 50.56
N PRO A 260 4.10 50.34 49.62
CA PRO A 260 4.88 49.81 48.50
C PRO A 260 6.39 49.78 48.79
N GLY A 261 7.11 48.83 48.18
CA GLY A 261 8.57 48.93 47.98
C GLY A 261 9.41 47.74 48.45
N GLY A 262 10.08 47.06 47.50
CA GLY A 262 11.16 46.10 47.76
C GLY A 262 11.97 45.79 46.47
N PRO A 263 13.31 45.75 46.49
CA PRO A 263 14.21 45.87 45.32
C PRO A 263 14.56 44.54 44.61
N PRO A 264 15.23 44.56 43.42
CA PRO A 264 15.46 43.38 42.59
C PRO A 264 16.68 42.54 43.02
N GLY A 265 16.55 41.21 42.95
CA GLY A 265 17.63 40.24 43.18
C GLY A 265 18.48 39.93 41.91
N PRO A 266 19.73 39.45 42.09
CA PRO A 266 20.80 39.52 41.07
C PRO A 266 20.79 38.40 40.00
N PRO A 267 21.52 38.60 38.88
CA PRO A 267 21.61 37.64 37.77
C PRO A 267 22.65 36.52 38.04
N GLY A 268 22.25 35.26 37.82
CA GLY A 268 23.14 34.09 37.87
C GLY A 268 23.89 33.85 36.55
N PRO A 269 25.12 33.32 36.59
CA PRO A 269 26.10 33.43 35.52
C PRO A 269 25.96 32.35 34.44
N GLY A 270 26.24 32.75 33.19
CA GLY A 270 26.40 31.84 32.07
C GLY A 270 27.69 31.00 32.18
N GLY A 271 27.57 29.71 31.87
CA GLY A 271 28.67 28.79 31.59
C GLY A 271 28.65 28.38 30.11
N PRO A 272 29.81 28.23 29.44
CA PRO A 272 29.90 28.02 27.99
C PRO A 272 29.91 26.53 27.58
N GLY A 273 29.21 26.22 26.49
CA GLY A 273 29.64 25.29 25.43
C GLY A 273 29.81 23.79 25.74
N GLY A 274 28.79 22.99 25.41
CA GLY A 274 28.92 21.55 25.12
C GLY A 274 27.84 21.11 24.11
N PRO A 275 28.16 20.34 23.05
CA PRO A 275 27.19 19.93 22.05
C PRO A 275 26.44 18.68 22.54
N GLY A 276 25.26 18.89 23.10
CA GLY A 276 24.41 17.80 23.62
C GLY A 276 22.96 18.25 23.69
N GLY A 277 22.32 18.38 22.53
CA GLY A 277 20.87 18.63 22.47
C GLY A 277 20.12 17.51 23.21
N PRO A 278 19.14 17.82 24.07
CA PRO A 278 18.35 16.81 24.75
C PRO A 278 17.61 15.94 23.72
N ASN A 279 17.68 14.61 23.89
CA ASN A 279 16.76 13.70 23.24
C ASN A 279 15.33 14.22 23.40
N PRO A 280 14.48 14.21 22.34
CA PRO A 280 13.10 14.63 22.48
C PRO A 280 12.41 13.80 23.58
N PRO A 281 11.49 14.40 24.35
CA PRO A 281 10.81 13.71 25.43
C PRO A 281 10.15 12.46 24.88
N GLN A 282 10.54 11.34 25.46
CA GLN A 282 10.09 10.00 25.16
C GLN A 282 8.58 9.93 25.44
N GLN A 283 7.75 10.32 24.47
CA GLN A 283 6.30 10.47 24.66
C GLN A 283 5.65 9.12 24.95
N LEU A 284 5.34 8.89 26.23
CA LEU A 284 4.49 7.78 26.65
C LEU A 284 3.12 7.96 26.02
N GLN A 285 2.69 6.96 25.24
CA GLN A 285 1.36 6.88 24.65
C GLN A 285 0.51 5.88 25.43
N THR A 286 -0.80 5.95 25.25
CA THR A 286 -1.74 4.97 25.78
C THR A 286 -2.62 4.45 24.65
N GLN A 287 -2.74 3.13 24.53
CA GLN A 287 -3.58 2.45 23.56
C GLN A 287 -4.59 1.56 24.29
N GLN A 288 -5.83 1.54 23.79
CA GLN A 288 -6.93 0.75 24.33
C GLN A 288 -7.32 -0.32 23.31
N ILE A 289 -7.52 -1.56 23.77
CA ILE A 289 -7.99 -2.68 22.95
C ILE A 289 -9.11 -3.43 23.67
N TYR A 290 -10.03 -4.03 22.91
CA TYR A 290 -11.12 -4.85 23.43
C TYR A 290 -10.86 -6.32 23.12
N ILE A 291 -11.04 -7.18 24.12
CA ILE A 291 -10.77 -8.61 24.04
C ILE A 291 -12.01 -9.37 24.51
N PRO A 292 -12.53 -10.34 23.75
CA PRO A 292 -13.66 -11.15 24.18
C PRO A 292 -13.42 -11.81 25.54
N ASN A 293 -14.44 -11.86 26.39
CA ASN A 293 -14.35 -12.43 27.74
C ASN A 293 -13.88 -13.89 27.73
N ASP A 294 -14.30 -14.67 26.74
CA ASP A 294 -13.89 -16.07 26.58
C ASP A 294 -12.39 -16.25 26.26
N LEU A 295 -11.75 -15.20 25.72
CA LEU A 295 -10.35 -15.22 25.28
C LEU A 295 -9.43 -14.46 26.23
N VAL A 296 -9.94 -13.69 27.20
CA VAL A 296 -9.06 -12.98 28.13
C VAL A 296 -8.28 -13.93 29.05
N GLY A 297 -8.86 -15.09 29.38
CA GLY A 297 -8.22 -16.07 30.27
C GLY A 297 -6.90 -16.61 29.71
N CYS A 298 -6.80 -16.81 28.39
CA CYS A 298 -5.59 -17.32 27.75
C CYS A 298 -4.47 -16.26 27.66
N ILE A 299 -4.85 -14.99 27.72
CA ILE A 299 -3.94 -13.83 27.73
C ILE A 299 -3.39 -13.58 29.14
N ILE A 300 -4.23 -13.66 30.16
CA ILE A 300 -3.81 -13.51 31.57
C ILE A 300 -2.92 -14.69 31.98
N GLY A 301 -3.33 -15.92 31.64
CA GLY A 301 -2.68 -17.14 32.07
C GLY A 301 -2.92 -17.47 33.55
N LYS A 302 -2.57 -18.69 33.96
CA LYS A 302 -2.72 -19.14 35.36
C LYS A 302 -1.89 -18.22 36.28
N GLY A 303 -2.55 -17.58 37.24
CA GLY A 303 -1.91 -16.64 38.18
C GLY A 303 -1.37 -15.35 37.54
N GLY A 304 -1.80 -14.97 36.34
CA GLY A 304 -1.29 -13.78 35.65
C GLY A 304 0.11 -13.95 35.05
N SER A 305 0.65 -15.17 35.02
CA SER A 305 1.98 -15.48 34.48
C SER A 305 2.17 -14.99 33.05
N LYS A 306 1.19 -15.21 32.18
CA LYS A 306 1.33 -14.90 30.75
C LYS A 306 1.24 -13.41 30.47
N ILE A 307 0.35 -12.69 31.14
CA ILE A 307 0.29 -11.23 31.01
C ILE A 307 1.53 -10.56 31.60
N ASN A 308 2.08 -11.10 32.69
CA ASN A 308 3.33 -10.59 33.27
C ASN A 308 4.52 -10.80 32.34
N GLU A 309 4.60 -11.92 31.64
CA GLU A 309 5.59 -12.15 30.58
C GLU A 309 5.45 -11.12 29.46
N ILE A 310 4.23 -10.85 28.98
CA ILE A 310 3.97 -9.85 27.93
C ILE A 310 4.33 -8.43 28.40
N ARG A 311 4.05 -8.08 29.66
CA ARG A 311 4.48 -6.80 30.27
C ARG A 311 6.01 -6.69 30.32
N HIS A 312 6.69 -7.77 30.68
CA HIS A 312 8.16 -7.79 30.76
C HIS A 312 8.80 -7.68 29.38
N MET A 313 8.32 -8.46 28.40
CA MET A 313 8.85 -8.44 27.04
C MET A 313 8.59 -7.11 26.33
N SER A 314 7.41 -6.53 26.52
CA SER A 314 7.03 -5.28 25.83
C SER A 314 7.49 -4.02 26.55
N ALA A 315 7.99 -4.12 27.80
CA ALA A 315 8.30 -2.99 28.67
C ALA A 315 7.16 -1.92 28.68
N SER A 316 5.92 -2.40 28.63
CA SER A 316 4.70 -1.58 28.65
C SER A 316 3.87 -1.88 29.89
N GLN A 317 3.17 -0.85 30.39
CA GLN A 317 2.19 -1.00 31.44
C GLN A 317 0.86 -1.46 30.85
N ILE A 318 0.47 -2.71 31.13
CA ILE A 318 -0.78 -3.29 30.60
C ILE A 318 -1.77 -3.47 31.75
N LYS A 319 -2.93 -2.82 31.68
CA LYS A 319 -4.02 -2.92 32.67
C LYS A 319 -5.24 -3.56 32.01
N ILE A 320 -5.66 -4.71 32.54
CA ILE A 320 -6.86 -5.42 32.08
C ILE A 320 -7.99 -5.04 33.04
N MET A 321 -9.06 -4.44 32.51
CA MET A 321 -10.19 -4.00 33.32
C MET A 321 -11.17 -5.16 33.58
N GLU A 322 -12.10 -4.98 34.52
CA GLU A 322 -13.16 -5.95 34.76
C GLU A 322 -14.23 -5.92 33.64
N PRO A 323 -14.99 -7.00 33.43
CA PRO A 323 -16.07 -7.03 32.45
C PRO A 323 -17.12 -5.98 32.87
N GLY A 324 -17.54 -5.12 31.94
CA GLY A 324 -18.45 -4.01 32.24
C GLY A 324 -17.80 -2.81 32.93
N ALA A 325 -16.47 -2.84 33.19
CA ALA A 325 -15.77 -1.67 33.67
C ALA A 325 -15.74 -0.59 32.58
N VAL A 326 -16.30 0.56 32.92
CA VAL A 326 -16.16 1.79 32.15
C VAL A 326 -14.69 2.19 32.21
N GLY A 327 -14.00 2.12 31.07
CA GLY A 327 -12.63 2.61 30.96
C GLY A 327 -12.56 4.08 31.36
N VAL A 328 -11.49 4.50 32.02
CA VAL A 328 -11.24 5.92 32.22
C VAL A 328 -10.60 6.42 30.92
N GLY A 329 -11.32 7.25 30.17
CA GLY A 329 -10.78 7.91 28.99
C GLY A 329 -9.65 8.87 29.37
N MET A 330 -8.90 9.34 28.37
CA MET A 330 -7.72 10.23 28.50
C MET A 330 -7.97 11.57 29.25
N ASN A 331 -9.20 11.82 29.74
CA ASN A 331 -9.61 13.02 30.48
C ASN A 331 -10.49 12.73 31.71
N GLY A 332 -10.47 11.52 32.28
CA GLY A 332 -11.36 11.18 33.41
C GLY A 332 -12.83 10.99 33.04
N ALA A 333 -13.19 11.15 31.76
CA ALA A 333 -14.53 10.87 31.26
C ALA A 333 -14.76 9.34 31.15
N PRO A 334 -15.95 8.86 31.52
CA PRO A 334 -16.32 7.46 31.36
C PRO A 334 -16.26 7.07 29.88
N ALA A 335 -15.40 6.12 29.53
CA ALA A 335 -15.38 5.48 28.23
C ALA A 335 -16.72 4.75 28.01
N PRO A 336 -17.18 4.62 26.76
CA PRO A 336 -18.35 3.80 26.48
C PRO A 336 -18.15 2.41 27.06
N SER A 337 -19.18 1.92 27.77
CA SER A 337 -19.19 0.59 28.38
C SER A 337 -18.76 -0.43 27.33
N GLY A 338 -17.77 -1.27 27.66
CA GLY A 338 -17.48 -2.44 26.84
C GLY A 338 -18.77 -3.24 26.69
N GLY A 339 -19.07 -3.71 25.48
CA GLY A 339 -20.23 -4.58 25.26
C GLY A 339 -20.16 -5.79 26.20
N GLU A 340 -21.30 -6.37 26.59
CA GLU A 340 -21.40 -7.44 27.61
C GLU A 340 -20.47 -8.64 27.38
N GLY A 341 -19.92 -8.82 26.17
CA GLY A 341 -18.97 -9.88 25.81
C GLY A 341 -17.49 -9.50 25.76
N GLU A 342 -17.08 -8.26 26.04
CA GLU A 342 -15.71 -7.78 25.81
C GLU A 342 -15.09 -7.11 27.04
N ARG A 343 -13.77 -7.25 27.17
CA ARG A 343 -12.96 -6.71 28.26
C ARG A 343 -11.94 -5.71 27.73
N LEU A 344 -11.91 -4.53 28.34
CA LEU A 344 -10.99 -3.46 27.98
C LEU A 344 -9.57 -3.75 28.52
N VAL A 345 -8.58 -3.63 27.65
CA VAL A 345 -7.16 -3.66 27.99
C VAL A 345 -6.53 -2.34 27.61
N VAL A 346 -5.91 -1.68 28.59
CA VAL A 346 -5.22 -0.39 28.45
C VAL A 346 -3.72 -0.63 28.50
N ILE A 347 -2.99 -0.16 27.50
CA ILE A 347 -1.54 -0.34 27.35
C ILE A 347 -0.89 1.04 27.31
N THR A 348 -0.03 1.34 28.26
CA THR A 348 0.69 2.61 28.35
C THR A 348 2.19 2.36 28.27
N GLY A 349 2.90 3.11 27.42
CA GLY A 349 4.33 2.91 27.20
C GLY A 349 4.88 3.73 26.04
N GLN A 350 6.12 3.46 25.64
CA GLN A 350 6.65 4.03 24.39
C GLN A 350 5.89 3.49 23.17
N PRO A 351 5.78 4.24 22.06
CA PRO A 351 5.07 3.78 20.87
C PRO A 351 5.55 2.40 20.37
N ALA A 352 6.87 2.15 20.38
CA ALA A 352 7.46 0.87 20.01
C ALA A 352 7.08 -0.26 20.99
N ASN A 353 7.11 0.04 22.29
CA ASN A 353 6.77 -0.88 23.37
C ASN A 353 5.29 -1.29 23.31
N ILE A 354 4.41 -0.32 23.06
CA ILE A 354 2.97 -0.57 22.90
C ILE A 354 2.71 -1.47 21.70
N GLN A 355 3.35 -1.20 20.56
CA GLN A 355 3.20 -2.04 19.36
C GLN A 355 3.61 -3.49 19.62
N MET A 356 4.73 -3.68 20.34
CA MET A 356 5.18 -5.01 20.75
C MET A 356 4.18 -5.69 21.70
N ALA A 357 3.65 -4.96 22.68
CA ALA A 357 2.63 -5.48 23.61
C ALA A 357 1.37 -5.95 22.84
N VAL A 358 0.88 -5.11 21.92
CA VAL A 358 -0.30 -5.40 21.10
C VAL A 358 -0.07 -6.65 20.25
N GLN A 359 1.09 -6.78 19.62
CA GLN A 359 1.42 -7.94 18.81
C GLN A 359 1.44 -9.25 19.63
N LEU A 360 2.05 -9.22 20.82
CA LEU A 360 2.10 -10.38 21.71
C LEU A 360 0.69 -10.79 22.20
N LEU A 361 -0.17 -9.81 22.47
CA LEU A 361 -1.56 -10.04 22.88
C LEU A 361 -2.38 -10.70 21.74
N TYR A 362 -2.30 -10.17 20.52
CA TYR A 362 -3.01 -10.74 19.37
C TYR A 362 -2.49 -12.13 18.99
N HIS A 363 -1.17 -12.32 19.00
CA HIS A 363 -0.58 -13.62 18.70
C HIS A 363 -1.10 -14.69 19.66
N ARG A 364 -1.25 -14.34 20.96
CA ARG A 364 -1.76 -15.28 21.95
C ARG A 364 -3.24 -15.57 21.76
N LEU A 365 -4.02 -14.56 21.43
CA LEU A 365 -5.45 -14.70 21.14
C LEU A 365 -5.69 -15.63 19.95
N GLU A 366 -4.89 -15.50 18.90
CA GLU A 366 -5.00 -16.31 17.69
C GLU A 366 -4.59 -17.78 17.93
N GLN A 367 -3.54 -18.02 18.71
CA GLN A 367 -3.17 -19.38 19.13
C GLN A 367 -4.31 -20.09 19.87
N GLU A 368 -5.00 -19.39 20.77
CA GLU A 368 -6.12 -19.99 21.51
C GLU A 368 -7.33 -20.21 20.60
N LYS A 369 -7.63 -19.27 19.70
CA LYS A 369 -8.70 -19.42 18.71
C LYS A 369 -8.47 -20.63 17.80
N GLN A 370 -7.23 -20.84 17.34
CA GLN A 370 -6.86 -21.99 16.53
C GLN A 370 -7.02 -23.31 17.30
N LYS A 371 -6.70 -23.31 18.60
CA LYS A 371 -6.85 -24.47 19.48
C LYS A 371 -8.32 -24.82 19.72
N GLN A 372 -9.18 -23.82 19.93
CA GLN A 372 -10.62 -24.01 20.05
C GLN A 372 -11.23 -24.55 18.75
N LEU A 373 -10.80 -24.04 17.59
CA LEU A 373 -11.28 -24.53 16.29
C LEU A 373 -10.94 -26.00 16.07
N ARG A 374 -9.71 -26.41 16.41
CA ARG A 374 -9.27 -27.81 16.35
C ARG A 374 -10.05 -28.72 17.30
N ALA A 375 -10.43 -28.23 18.48
CA ALA A 375 -11.21 -28.97 19.45
C ALA A 375 -12.71 -29.09 19.10
N GLN A 376 -13.21 -28.31 18.13
CA GLN A 376 -14.59 -28.42 17.62
C GLN A 376 -14.70 -29.32 16.38
N THR A 377 -13.57 -29.65 15.74
CA THR A 377 -13.53 -30.48 14.52
C THR A 377 -13.02 -31.90 14.79
N ALA A 378 -12.67 -32.20 16.05
CA ALA A 378 -12.33 -33.52 16.57
C ALA A 378 -13.41 -33.95 17.55
#